data_AF-A0A353E878-F1
#
_entry.id   AF-A0A353E878-F1
#
_cell.length_a   1.000
_cell.length_b   1.000
_cell.length_c   1.000
_cell.angle_alpha   90.00
_cell.angle_beta   90.00
_cell.angle_gamma   90.00
#
_symmetry.space_group_name_H-M   'P 1'
#
loop_
_entity.id
_entity.type
_entity.pdbx_description
1 polymer ?
#
loop_
_entity_poly.entity_id
_entity_poly.type
_entity_poly.pdbx_seq_one_letter_code
_entity_poly.pdbx_strand_id
1 'polypeptide(L)'
;FDQLIAPKNLGWKILDILPQVLNAGEDAGTLTAEGAKKLDPSGTLQSGTPLCPPEGDAGTGMVATNAVRQCTGNVSAGTSSFSMIVLEKALSKPYEVIDMVTTPDGSPVAMVHCNNCTSDLNAWVSLFKQYQELLGVPVDMNEVFGKLYNHALEGDADCGGLIAYNYISGEPVTGLAEGRPMFVRSANDHFNLANFMRANLYASVAVLKIGNDVLFKDEKVQVDRITGHGGLFKTKGVGQRILAAAINSPISVMETAGEGGAWGIALLAGYLIHNNEKLSLADYLDKKVFAGNTGVEIAPTVEDVAGFDKYIESYKAGLAIEKAAVENKK
;
A
#
# COMPACT_ATOMS: atom_id res chain seq x y z
N PHE A 1 -11.86 3.88 28.77
CA PHE A 1 -11.30 2.68 29.42
C PHE A 1 -11.27 2.82 30.94
N ASP A 2 -10.57 3.80 31.51
CA ASP A 2 -10.42 3.95 32.98
C ASP A 2 -11.75 3.95 33.74
N GLN A 3 -12.79 4.60 33.20
CA GLN A 3 -14.14 4.58 33.77
C GLN A 3 -14.74 3.16 33.87
N LEU A 4 -14.45 2.28 32.89
CA LEU A 4 -14.96 0.90 32.85
C LEU A 4 -14.30 0.01 33.91
N ILE A 5 -13.03 0.29 34.26
CA ILE A 5 -12.28 -0.50 35.24
C ILE A 5 -12.32 0.08 36.66
N ALA A 6 -12.89 1.27 36.85
CA ALA A 6 -12.96 1.94 38.15
C ALA A 6 -13.47 1.05 39.31
N PRO A 7 -14.53 0.21 39.14
CA PRO A 7 -15.00 -0.67 40.22
C PRO A 7 -13.98 -1.75 40.65
N LYS A 8 -12.96 -2.03 39.83
CA LYS A 8 -11.93 -3.04 40.14
C LYS A 8 -10.85 -2.52 41.09
N ASN A 9 -10.79 -1.21 41.36
CA ASN A 9 -9.88 -0.57 42.32
C ASN A 9 -8.40 -1.04 42.20
N LEU A 10 -7.87 -1.02 40.98
CA LEU A 10 -6.58 -1.65 40.65
C LEU A 10 -5.33 -0.84 41.05
N GLY A 11 -5.48 0.38 41.57
CA GLY A 11 -4.36 1.23 42.01
C GLY A 11 -3.53 1.88 40.91
N TRP A 12 -3.93 1.68 39.64
CA TRP A 12 -3.30 2.28 38.46
C TRP A 12 -4.37 2.69 37.43
N LYS A 13 -3.99 3.60 36.53
CA LYS A 13 -4.72 3.98 35.32
C LYS A 13 -4.00 3.43 34.09
N ILE A 14 -4.68 3.36 32.96
CA ILE A 14 -4.10 2.77 31.75
C ILE A 14 -2.79 3.47 31.32
N LEU A 15 -2.71 4.79 31.50
CA LEU A 15 -1.53 5.58 31.16
C LEU A 15 -0.33 5.37 32.09
N ASP A 16 -0.52 4.71 33.24
CA ASP A 16 0.60 4.32 34.12
C ASP A 16 1.33 3.06 33.58
N ILE A 17 0.71 2.34 32.63
CA ILE A 17 1.21 1.09 32.06
C ILE A 17 1.69 1.28 30.62
N LEU A 18 0.94 2.06 29.83
CA LEU A 18 1.26 2.26 28.42
C LEU A 18 2.55 3.09 28.25
N PRO A 19 3.36 2.80 27.22
CA PRO A 19 4.54 3.59 26.93
C PRO A 19 4.16 5.04 26.60
N GLN A 20 5.06 5.97 26.93
CA GLN A 20 4.95 7.34 26.49
C GLN A 20 5.05 7.42 24.96
N VAL A 21 4.16 8.20 24.36
CA VAL A 21 4.17 8.49 22.91
C VAL A 21 5.10 9.67 22.66
N LEU A 22 5.96 9.55 21.65
CA LEU A 22 6.85 10.60 21.17
C LEU A 22 6.64 10.80 19.67
N ASN A 23 6.63 12.05 19.23
CA ASN A 23 6.53 12.42 17.82
C ASN A 23 7.91 12.50 17.17
N ALA A 24 7.96 12.34 15.85
CA ALA A 24 9.17 12.50 15.07
C ALA A 24 9.95 13.78 15.44
N GLY A 25 11.25 13.63 15.65
CA GLY A 25 12.16 14.72 16.03
C GLY A 25 12.18 15.05 17.52
N GLU A 26 11.35 14.43 18.35
CA GLU A 26 11.46 14.53 19.81
C GLU A 26 12.64 13.70 20.34
N ASP A 27 13.13 14.05 21.52
CA ASP A 27 14.24 13.36 22.18
C ASP A 27 13.76 12.00 22.72
N ALA A 28 14.18 10.91 22.08
CA ALA A 28 13.96 9.54 22.57
C ALA A 28 15.16 8.99 23.36
N GLY A 29 16.08 9.87 23.78
CA GLY A 29 17.25 9.54 24.57
C GLY A 29 18.50 9.23 23.75
N THR A 30 19.49 8.64 24.42
CA THR A 30 20.79 8.31 23.83
C THR A 30 21.16 6.87 24.10
N LEU A 31 21.89 6.25 23.17
CA LEU A 31 22.38 4.89 23.32
C LEU A 31 23.32 4.80 24.53
N THR A 32 22.92 4.05 25.55
CA THR A 32 23.72 3.89 26.77
C THR A 32 24.94 3.00 26.52
N ALA A 33 25.97 3.11 27.38
CA ALA A 33 27.14 2.23 27.33
C ALA A 33 26.78 0.74 27.48
N GLU A 34 25.81 0.43 28.34
CA GLU A 34 25.30 -0.94 28.47
C GLU A 34 24.57 -1.39 27.20
N GLY A 35 23.73 -0.52 26.62
CA GLY A 35 23.00 -0.80 25.38
C GLY A 35 23.93 -1.05 24.20
N ALA A 36 24.95 -0.20 24.02
CA ALA A 36 25.94 -0.36 22.96
C ALA A 36 26.66 -1.72 23.05
N LYS A 37 27.07 -2.13 24.27
CA LYS A 37 27.73 -3.43 24.50
C LYS A 37 26.80 -4.63 24.23
N LYS A 38 25.49 -4.48 24.44
CA LYS A 38 24.50 -5.52 24.12
C LYS A 38 24.25 -5.66 22.63
N LEU A 39 24.22 -4.54 21.89
CA LEU A 39 24.00 -4.52 20.44
C LEU A 39 25.24 -4.96 19.65
N ASP A 40 26.42 -4.53 20.09
CA ASP A 40 27.69 -4.86 19.45
C ASP A 40 28.77 -5.19 20.50
N PRO A 41 28.96 -6.49 20.81
CA PRO A 41 29.99 -6.93 21.74
C PRO A 41 31.43 -6.62 21.30
N SER A 42 31.67 -6.28 20.02
CA SER A 42 33.01 -5.93 19.53
C SER A 42 33.48 -4.55 20.00
N GLY A 43 32.53 -3.69 20.40
CA GLY A 43 32.82 -2.31 20.84
C GLY A 43 33.03 -1.32 19.69
N THR A 44 32.65 -1.67 18.47
CA THR A 44 32.69 -0.75 17.32
C THR A 44 31.59 0.31 17.44
N LEU A 45 30.39 -0.10 17.87
CA LEU A 45 29.29 0.81 18.17
C LEU A 45 29.55 1.58 19.48
N GLN A 46 29.64 2.91 19.38
CA GLN A 46 29.86 3.79 20.53
C GLN A 46 28.56 4.20 21.21
N SER A 47 28.60 4.39 22.52
CA SER A 47 27.50 5.01 23.27
C SER A 47 27.40 6.51 23.02
N GLY A 48 26.27 7.12 23.37
CA GLY A 48 26.02 8.54 23.26
C GLY A 48 25.36 8.95 21.94
N THR A 49 25.17 8.01 21.01
CA THR A 49 24.39 8.25 19.78
C THR A 49 22.95 8.63 20.13
N PRO A 50 22.42 9.74 19.61
CA PRO A 50 21.00 10.08 19.75
C PRO A 50 20.11 9.01 19.16
N LEU A 51 18.99 8.71 19.81
CA LEU A 51 17.95 7.83 19.30
C LEU A 51 16.76 8.69 18.90
N CYS A 52 16.26 8.51 17.68
CA CYS A 52 14.96 9.06 17.30
C CYS A 52 13.85 8.15 17.85
N PRO A 53 12.63 8.68 18.03
CA PRO A 53 11.47 7.87 18.37
C PRO A 53 11.34 6.68 17.41
N PRO A 54 11.08 5.47 17.92
CA PRO A 54 10.86 4.30 17.07
C PRO A 54 9.54 4.48 16.32
N GLU A 55 9.47 3.97 15.10
CA GLU A 55 8.29 4.08 14.25
C GLU A 55 7.98 2.74 13.59
N GLY A 56 6.70 2.47 13.35
CA GLY A 56 6.21 1.29 12.65
C GLY A 56 6.62 1.29 11.16
N ASP A 57 6.47 0.13 10.54
CA ASP A 57 6.74 -0.07 9.12
C ASP A 57 5.85 0.82 8.22
N ALA A 58 4.58 0.99 8.57
CA ALA A 58 3.67 1.86 7.86
C ALA A 58 4.11 3.33 7.94
N GLY A 59 4.40 3.84 9.14
CA GLY A 59 4.86 5.22 9.35
C GLY A 59 6.20 5.50 8.65
N THR A 60 7.15 4.57 8.72
CA THR A 60 8.43 4.70 7.98
C THR A 60 8.22 4.64 6.47
N GLY A 61 7.30 3.81 5.97
CA GLY A 61 6.89 3.79 4.56
C GLY A 61 6.31 5.13 4.09
N MET A 62 5.50 5.79 4.93
CA MET A 62 4.97 7.13 4.65
C MET A 62 6.09 8.18 4.55
N VAL A 63 7.08 8.12 5.44
CA VAL A 63 8.25 9.01 5.39
C VAL A 63 9.09 8.77 4.12
N ALA A 64 9.33 7.50 3.78
CA ALA A 64 10.10 7.11 2.59
C ALA A 64 9.47 7.57 1.27
N THR A 65 8.16 7.81 1.28
CA THR A 65 7.35 8.20 0.11
C THR A 65 6.87 9.65 0.15
N ASN A 66 7.35 10.43 1.12
CA ASN A 66 6.93 11.81 1.37
C ASN A 66 5.41 11.98 1.46
N ALA A 67 4.77 11.08 2.20
CA ALA A 67 3.33 10.97 2.36
C ALA A 67 2.89 11.23 3.81
N VAL A 68 3.43 12.28 4.44
CA VAL A 68 3.12 12.64 5.84
C VAL A 68 2.26 13.91 5.97
N ARG A 69 2.05 14.63 4.87
CA ARG A 69 1.23 15.84 4.83
C ARG A 69 -0.25 15.47 4.63
N GLN A 70 -1.17 16.22 5.23
CA GLN A 70 -2.60 16.05 4.94
C GLN A 70 -2.87 16.11 3.43
N CYS A 71 -3.87 15.36 2.98
CA CYS A 71 -4.20 15.16 1.57
C CYS A 71 -3.09 14.48 0.75
N THR A 72 -2.08 13.88 1.38
CA THR A 72 -1.12 13.00 0.70
C THR A 72 -1.29 11.56 1.15
N GLY A 73 -0.80 10.63 0.35
CA GLY A 73 -0.81 9.23 0.72
C GLY A 73 0.23 8.41 -0.01
N ASN A 74 0.35 7.15 0.39
CA ASN A 74 1.17 6.17 -0.31
C ASN A 74 0.43 4.85 -0.46
N VAL A 75 0.84 4.10 -1.50
CA VAL A 75 0.39 2.73 -1.73
C VAL A 75 1.60 1.83 -1.82
N SER A 76 1.63 0.82 -0.95
CA SER A 76 2.55 -0.30 -1.05
C SER A 76 1.85 -1.44 -1.79
N ALA A 77 2.41 -1.92 -2.89
CA ALA A 77 1.84 -2.99 -3.69
C ALA A 77 2.89 -4.07 -4.03
N GLY A 78 2.86 -5.15 -3.25
CA GLY A 78 3.70 -6.34 -3.38
C GLY A 78 2.86 -7.61 -3.45
N THR A 79 3.17 -8.60 -2.61
CA THR A 79 2.33 -9.82 -2.46
C THR A 79 0.98 -9.49 -1.84
N SER A 80 0.97 -8.60 -0.84
CA SER A 80 -0.18 -7.87 -0.31
C SER A 80 -0.13 -6.41 -0.75
N SER A 81 -1.16 -5.64 -0.42
CA SER A 81 -1.13 -4.19 -0.63
C SER A 81 -1.80 -3.43 0.51
N PHE A 82 -1.38 -2.18 0.69
CA PHE A 82 -2.09 -1.26 1.56
C PHE A 82 -1.97 0.16 1.03
N SER A 83 -2.98 0.99 1.32
CA SER A 83 -2.96 2.43 1.11
C SER A 83 -3.03 3.15 2.43
N MET A 84 -2.23 4.20 2.58
CA MET A 84 -2.26 5.11 3.73
C MET A 84 -2.61 6.50 3.21
N ILE A 85 -3.70 7.10 3.70
CA ILE A 85 -4.14 8.44 3.30
C ILE A 85 -4.15 9.33 4.55
N VAL A 86 -3.35 10.40 4.55
CA VAL A 86 -3.32 11.37 5.64
C VAL A 86 -4.55 12.27 5.54
N LEU A 87 -5.38 12.24 6.57
CA LEU A 87 -6.69 12.88 6.55
C LEU A 87 -6.61 14.37 6.91
N GLU A 88 -7.35 15.18 6.16
CA GLU A 88 -7.60 16.59 6.46
C GLU A 88 -8.67 16.80 7.55
N LYS A 89 -9.43 15.74 7.86
CA LYS A 89 -10.54 15.75 8.82
C LYS A 89 -10.74 14.37 9.45
N ALA A 90 -11.42 14.32 10.60
CA ALA A 90 -11.84 13.05 11.19
C ALA A 90 -12.94 12.39 10.32
N LEU A 91 -12.94 11.05 10.28
CA LEU A 91 -14.03 10.29 9.66
C LEU A 91 -15.32 10.45 10.46
N SER A 92 -16.47 10.41 9.78
CA SER A 92 -17.77 10.59 10.43
C SER A 92 -18.16 9.44 11.37
N LYS A 93 -17.62 8.24 11.12
CA LYS A 93 -17.87 7.00 11.88
C LYS A 93 -16.73 6.00 11.66
N PRO A 94 -16.60 4.97 12.51
CA PRO A 94 -15.71 3.84 12.22
C PRO A 94 -16.25 3.02 11.04
N TYR A 95 -15.33 2.51 10.22
CA TYR A 95 -15.60 1.59 9.13
C TYR A 95 -14.77 0.32 9.32
N GLU A 96 -15.37 -0.84 9.12
CA GLU A 96 -14.72 -2.14 9.34
C GLU A 96 -13.51 -2.37 8.43
N VAL A 97 -13.51 -1.75 7.25
CA VAL A 97 -12.45 -1.89 6.23
C VAL A 97 -11.37 -0.81 6.31
N ILE A 98 -11.46 0.11 7.29
CA ILE A 98 -10.51 1.21 7.47
C ILE A 98 -9.89 1.11 8.87
N ASP A 99 -8.57 0.91 8.90
CA ASP A 99 -7.78 1.01 10.11
C ASP A 99 -7.31 2.46 10.32
N MET A 100 -7.44 2.95 11.54
CA MET A 100 -7.00 4.30 11.91
C MET A 100 -5.61 4.23 12.55
N VAL A 101 -4.67 4.94 11.96
CA VAL A 101 -3.28 5.08 12.43
C VAL A 101 -2.87 6.55 12.36
N THR A 102 -1.59 6.85 12.65
CA THR A 102 -1.07 8.21 12.59
C THR A 102 0.23 8.27 11.80
N THR A 103 0.52 9.44 11.23
CA THR A 103 1.87 9.76 10.75
C THR A 103 2.82 9.86 11.95
N PRO A 104 4.15 9.83 11.70
CA PRO A 104 5.14 9.99 12.77
C PRO A 104 5.08 11.34 13.50
N ASP A 105 4.46 12.36 12.89
CA ASP A 105 4.20 13.66 13.51
C ASP A 105 2.76 13.82 14.04
N GLY A 106 1.98 12.72 14.08
CA GLY A 106 0.69 12.64 14.78
C GLY A 106 -0.56 13.01 13.98
N SER A 107 -0.44 13.23 12.66
CA SER A 107 -1.60 13.45 11.79
C SER A 107 -2.41 12.15 11.62
N PRO A 108 -3.75 12.19 11.61
CA PRO A 108 -4.58 11.00 11.45
C PRO A 108 -4.45 10.42 10.03
N VAL A 109 -4.41 9.09 9.94
CA VAL A 109 -4.23 8.36 8.68
C VAL A 109 -5.27 7.25 8.60
N ALA A 110 -5.96 7.18 7.46
CA ALA A 110 -6.80 6.05 7.11
C ALA A 110 -5.98 5.03 6.33
N MET A 111 -5.95 3.80 6.83
CA MET A 111 -5.30 2.67 6.18
C MET A 111 -6.36 1.72 5.62
N VAL A 112 -6.20 1.33 4.36
CA VAL A 112 -6.91 0.19 3.76
C VAL A 112 -5.88 -0.90 3.52
N HIS A 113 -6.04 -2.04 4.18
CA HIS A 113 -5.15 -3.20 4.03
C HIS A 113 -5.84 -4.30 3.20
N CYS A 114 -5.13 -4.84 2.22
CA CYS A 114 -5.58 -5.94 1.38
C CYS A 114 -4.57 -7.07 1.41
N ASN A 115 -5.04 -8.28 1.74
CA ASN A 115 -4.15 -9.44 1.87
C ASN A 115 -3.62 -9.91 0.52
N ASN A 116 -4.37 -9.66 -0.56
CA ASN A 116 -4.05 -10.14 -1.90
C ASN A 116 -3.71 -8.97 -2.83
N CYS A 117 -2.58 -9.06 -3.51
CA CYS A 117 -2.19 -8.15 -4.59
C CYS A 117 -1.62 -8.95 -5.77
N THR A 118 -0.30 -8.99 -5.97
CA THR A 118 0.31 -9.55 -7.19
C THR A 118 0.51 -11.07 -7.18
N SER A 119 0.23 -11.77 -6.08
CA SER A 119 0.60 -13.18 -5.93
C SER A 119 -0.02 -14.11 -6.99
N ASP A 120 -1.32 -13.97 -7.29
CA ASP A 120 -1.98 -14.77 -8.34
C ASP A 120 -1.53 -14.35 -9.75
N LEU A 121 -1.36 -13.05 -9.99
CA LEU A 121 -0.80 -12.52 -11.23
C LEU A 121 0.59 -13.12 -11.51
N ASN A 122 1.44 -13.25 -10.50
CA ASN A 122 2.76 -13.90 -10.63
C ASN A 122 2.63 -15.39 -10.97
N ALA A 123 1.61 -16.08 -10.45
CA ALA A 123 1.34 -17.48 -10.80
C ALA A 123 0.94 -17.62 -12.28
N TRP A 124 0.09 -16.74 -12.80
CA TRP A 124 -0.24 -16.69 -14.23
C TRP A 124 0.97 -16.41 -15.10
N VAL A 125 1.81 -15.44 -14.73
CA VAL A 125 3.05 -15.14 -15.46
C VAL A 125 4.02 -16.33 -15.44
N SER A 126 4.07 -17.09 -14.35
CA SER A 126 4.85 -18.32 -14.25
C SER A 126 4.41 -19.40 -15.25
N LEU A 127 3.11 -19.50 -15.56
CA LEU A 127 2.63 -20.40 -16.62
C LEU A 127 3.14 -19.98 -18.01
N PHE A 128 3.17 -18.68 -18.31
CA PHE A 128 3.75 -18.19 -19.57
C PHE A 128 5.25 -18.44 -19.66
N LYS A 129 5.98 -18.29 -18.54
CA LYS A 129 7.38 -18.71 -18.44
C LYS A 129 7.55 -20.18 -18.82
N GLN A 130 6.76 -21.08 -18.22
CA GLN A 130 6.86 -22.52 -18.50
C GLN A 130 6.58 -22.82 -19.97
N TYR A 131 5.57 -22.16 -20.56
CA TYR A 131 5.29 -22.28 -21.99
C TYR A 131 6.47 -21.84 -22.86
N GLN A 132 7.13 -20.72 -22.54
CA GLN A 132 8.30 -20.24 -23.26
C GLN A 132 9.50 -21.20 -23.14
N GLU A 133 9.72 -21.77 -21.95
CA GLU A 133 10.75 -22.79 -21.71
C GLU A 133 10.52 -24.05 -22.55
N LEU A 134 9.26 -24.48 -22.70
CA LEU A 134 8.91 -25.62 -23.56
C LEU A 134 9.24 -25.39 -25.03
N LEU A 135 9.25 -24.15 -25.50
CA LEU A 135 9.66 -23.78 -26.85
C LEU A 135 11.20 -23.69 -27.01
N GLY A 136 11.96 -23.88 -25.92
CA GLY A 136 13.42 -23.75 -25.92
C GLY A 136 13.91 -22.31 -26.02
N VAL A 137 13.04 -21.33 -25.77
CA VAL A 137 13.39 -19.91 -25.81
C VAL A 137 13.90 -19.48 -24.42
N PRO A 138 15.09 -18.86 -24.31
CA PRO A 138 15.59 -18.34 -23.03
C PRO A 138 14.58 -17.39 -22.38
N VAL A 139 14.41 -17.50 -21.05
CA VAL A 139 13.47 -16.67 -20.30
C VAL A 139 14.19 -15.59 -19.50
N ASP A 140 13.84 -14.34 -19.76
CA ASP A 140 14.07 -13.21 -18.85
C ASP A 140 12.73 -12.77 -18.26
N MET A 141 12.56 -12.92 -16.96
CA MET A 141 11.32 -12.54 -16.29
C MET A 141 11.03 -11.05 -16.36
N ASN A 142 12.05 -10.18 -16.38
CA ASN A 142 11.81 -8.75 -16.52
C ASN A 142 11.22 -8.42 -17.89
N GLU A 143 11.67 -9.12 -18.92
CA GLU A 143 11.10 -9.00 -20.27
C GLU A 143 9.68 -9.55 -20.33
N VAL A 144 9.42 -10.72 -19.74
CA VAL A 144 8.08 -11.33 -19.71
C VAL A 144 7.08 -10.42 -18.99
N PHE A 145 7.40 -9.98 -17.77
CA PHE A 145 6.57 -9.03 -17.02
C PHE A 145 6.38 -7.73 -17.80
N GLY A 146 7.48 -7.16 -18.32
CA GLY A 146 7.44 -5.93 -19.09
C GLY A 146 6.51 -6.02 -20.30
N LYS A 147 6.62 -7.07 -21.12
CA LYS A 147 5.78 -7.28 -22.30
C LYS A 147 4.31 -7.49 -21.94
N LEU A 148 4.02 -8.39 -21.00
CA LEU A 148 2.65 -8.69 -20.62
C LEU A 148 1.93 -7.50 -19.96
N TYR A 149 2.64 -6.75 -19.12
CA TYR A 149 2.07 -5.57 -18.45
C TYR A 149 1.80 -4.44 -19.45
N ASN A 150 2.73 -4.18 -20.38
CA ASN A 150 2.48 -3.16 -21.41
C ASN A 150 1.34 -3.58 -22.35
N HIS A 151 1.29 -4.85 -22.76
CA HIS A 151 0.23 -5.36 -23.62
C HIS A 151 -1.16 -5.30 -22.95
N ALA A 152 -1.24 -5.37 -21.62
CA ALA A 152 -2.49 -5.19 -20.88
C ALA A 152 -3.14 -3.81 -21.15
N LEU A 153 -2.35 -2.78 -21.46
CA LEU A 153 -2.86 -1.44 -21.74
C LEU A 153 -3.52 -1.32 -23.13
N GLU A 154 -3.39 -2.33 -23.98
CA GLU A 154 -4.08 -2.45 -25.27
C GLU A 154 -5.47 -3.10 -25.14
N GLY A 155 -5.81 -3.63 -23.96
CA GLY A 155 -7.11 -4.26 -23.69
C GLY A 155 -8.22 -3.23 -23.47
N ASP A 156 -9.47 -3.70 -23.56
CA ASP A 156 -10.68 -2.94 -23.27
C ASP A 156 -10.63 -2.35 -21.85
N ALA A 157 -11.13 -1.12 -21.68
CA ALA A 157 -11.05 -0.40 -20.41
C ALA A 157 -11.68 -1.15 -19.22
N ASP A 158 -12.73 -1.93 -19.47
CA ASP A 158 -13.46 -2.77 -18.51
C ASP A 158 -12.99 -4.24 -18.50
N CYS A 159 -11.80 -4.50 -19.05
CA CYS A 159 -11.22 -5.83 -19.24
C CYS A 159 -12.04 -6.77 -20.16
N GLY A 160 -12.96 -6.23 -20.97
CA GLY A 160 -13.73 -7.03 -21.92
C GLY A 160 -14.75 -7.93 -21.25
N GLY A 161 -15.19 -7.58 -20.03
CA GLY A 161 -16.09 -8.37 -19.19
C GLY A 161 -15.41 -9.46 -18.35
N LEU A 162 -14.10 -9.66 -18.52
CA LEU A 162 -13.35 -10.69 -17.79
C LEU A 162 -13.18 -10.31 -16.32
N ILE A 163 -13.31 -11.28 -15.43
CA ILE A 163 -13.12 -11.10 -13.98
C ILE A 163 -12.04 -12.07 -13.49
N ALA A 164 -11.09 -11.53 -12.73
CA ALA A 164 -10.10 -12.32 -12.00
C ALA A 164 -10.29 -12.06 -10.50
N TYR A 165 -10.46 -13.12 -9.71
CA TYR A 165 -10.36 -13.06 -8.25
C TYR A 165 -8.99 -13.61 -7.88
N ASN A 166 -8.13 -12.76 -7.32
CA ASN A 166 -6.73 -13.07 -7.00
C ASN A 166 -6.56 -13.60 -5.57
N TYR A 167 -7.61 -14.15 -4.96
CA TYR A 167 -7.62 -14.46 -3.54
C TYR A 167 -6.82 -15.73 -3.24
N ILE A 168 -5.52 -15.57 -3.03
CA ILE A 168 -4.62 -16.62 -2.53
C ILE A 168 -4.88 -16.89 -1.04
N SER A 169 -5.33 -15.85 -0.32
CA SER A 169 -5.70 -15.86 1.09
C SER A 169 -7.08 -15.21 1.27
N GLY A 170 -7.65 -15.29 2.47
CA GLY A 170 -8.86 -14.53 2.80
C GLY A 170 -8.69 -13.04 2.59
N GLU A 171 -9.80 -12.34 2.36
CA GLU A 171 -9.84 -10.92 2.09
C GLU A 171 -10.90 -10.23 2.98
N PRO A 172 -10.50 -9.60 4.10
CA PRO A 172 -11.40 -8.98 5.05
C PRO A 172 -12.27 -7.88 4.43
N VAL A 173 -11.72 -7.09 3.49
CA VAL A 173 -12.44 -5.99 2.83
C VAL A 173 -13.67 -6.49 2.06
N THR A 174 -13.67 -7.73 1.56
CA THR A 174 -14.82 -8.36 0.91
C THR A 174 -15.53 -9.40 1.78
N GLY A 175 -15.08 -9.58 3.03
CA GLY A 175 -15.69 -10.45 4.03
C GLY A 175 -15.44 -11.94 3.82
N LEU A 176 -14.36 -12.33 3.14
CA LEU A 176 -13.99 -13.73 2.96
C LEU A 176 -12.83 -14.12 3.89
N ALA A 177 -13.00 -15.18 4.68
CA ALA A 177 -11.94 -15.70 5.56
C ALA A 177 -10.87 -16.51 4.80
N GLU A 178 -11.21 -17.02 3.61
CA GLU A 178 -10.31 -17.75 2.72
C GLU A 178 -10.61 -17.39 1.26
N GLY A 179 -9.70 -17.71 0.35
CA GLY A 179 -9.82 -17.40 -1.08
C GLY A 179 -9.39 -18.55 -1.98
N ARG A 180 -9.92 -18.58 -3.22
CA ARG A 180 -9.64 -19.51 -4.32
C ARG A 180 -9.34 -18.68 -5.56
N PRO A 181 -8.08 -18.57 -6.00
CA PRO A 181 -7.79 -17.81 -7.21
C PRO A 181 -8.55 -18.37 -8.40
N MET A 182 -9.24 -17.50 -9.13
CA MET A 182 -10.09 -17.92 -10.23
C MET A 182 -10.24 -16.85 -11.31
N PHE A 183 -10.42 -17.32 -12.53
CA PHE A 183 -10.65 -16.48 -13.70
C PHE A 183 -12.01 -16.83 -14.31
N VAL A 184 -12.94 -15.87 -14.30
CA VAL A 184 -14.35 -16.05 -14.65
C VAL A 184 -14.66 -15.27 -15.91
N ARG A 185 -15.38 -15.91 -16.83
CA ARG A 185 -15.86 -15.29 -18.08
C ARG A 185 -17.16 -15.91 -18.57
N SER A 186 -17.93 -15.13 -19.31
CA SER A 186 -19.07 -15.55 -20.13
C SER A 186 -18.62 -15.92 -21.55
N ALA A 187 -19.56 -16.46 -22.35
CA ALA A 187 -19.31 -16.77 -23.76
C ALA A 187 -19.16 -15.52 -24.64
N ASN A 188 -19.70 -14.37 -24.19
CA ASN A 188 -19.71 -13.12 -24.95
C ASN A 188 -18.54 -12.19 -24.57
N ASP A 189 -17.78 -12.53 -23.54
CA ASP A 189 -16.66 -11.71 -23.07
C ASP A 189 -15.51 -11.74 -24.08
N HIS A 190 -14.80 -10.62 -24.19
CA HIS A 190 -13.67 -10.47 -25.10
C HIS A 190 -12.41 -11.14 -24.52
N PHE A 191 -12.35 -12.47 -24.65
CA PHE A 191 -11.24 -13.25 -24.12
C PHE A 191 -10.01 -13.23 -25.05
N ASN A 192 -9.08 -12.33 -24.77
CA ASN A 192 -7.78 -12.21 -25.41
C ASN A 192 -6.67 -11.94 -24.37
N LEU A 193 -5.40 -11.96 -24.79
CA LEU A 193 -4.27 -11.83 -23.87
C LEU A 193 -4.20 -10.44 -23.20
N ALA A 194 -4.50 -9.37 -23.93
CA ALA A 194 -4.50 -8.01 -23.39
C ALA A 194 -5.54 -7.86 -22.26
N ASN A 195 -6.79 -8.27 -22.51
CA ASN A 195 -7.87 -8.26 -21.53
C ASN A 195 -7.59 -9.20 -20.35
N PHE A 196 -7.01 -10.38 -20.61
CA PHE A 196 -6.61 -11.32 -19.57
C PHE A 196 -5.58 -10.71 -18.61
N MET A 197 -4.53 -10.07 -19.15
CA MET A 197 -3.51 -9.42 -18.31
C MET A 197 -4.08 -8.20 -17.60
N ARG A 198 -4.93 -7.41 -18.26
CA ARG A 198 -5.59 -6.24 -17.65
C ARG A 198 -6.51 -6.64 -16.50
N ALA A 199 -7.29 -7.71 -16.65
CA ALA A 199 -8.14 -8.25 -15.59
C ALA A 199 -7.35 -8.68 -14.36
N ASN A 200 -6.19 -9.32 -14.53
CA ASN A 200 -5.32 -9.71 -13.42
C ASN A 200 -4.63 -8.50 -12.74
N LEU A 201 -4.27 -7.47 -13.51
CA LEU A 201 -3.77 -6.20 -12.96
C LEU A 201 -4.87 -5.44 -12.20
N TYR A 202 -6.10 -5.40 -12.73
CA TYR A 202 -7.26 -4.83 -12.05
C TYR A 202 -7.56 -5.58 -10.77
N ALA A 203 -7.57 -6.92 -10.79
CA ALA A 203 -7.77 -7.74 -9.60
C ALA A 203 -6.73 -7.44 -8.50
N SER A 204 -5.48 -7.18 -8.89
CA SER A 204 -4.40 -6.84 -7.96
C SER A 204 -4.64 -5.55 -7.15
N VAL A 205 -5.55 -4.68 -7.60
CA VAL A 205 -5.93 -3.43 -6.90
C VAL A 205 -7.45 -3.27 -6.70
N ALA A 206 -8.25 -4.27 -7.07
CA ALA A 206 -9.71 -4.20 -7.05
C ALA A 206 -10.24 -4.01 -5.62
N VAL A 207 -9.73 -4.79 -4.69
CA VAL A 207 -10.12 -4.72 -3.28
C VAL A 207 -9.62 -3.43 -2.63
N LEU A 208 -8.42 -2.98 -3.00
CA LEU A 208 -7.88 -1.70 -2.56
C LEU A 208 -8.80 -0.54 -2.99
N LYS A 209 -9.33 -0.58 -4.22
CA LYS A 209 -10.38 0.35 -4.67
C LYS A 209 -11.63 0.25 -3.81
N ILE A 210 -12.12 -0.95 -3.50
CA ILE A 210 -13.34 -1.13 -2.67
C ILE A 210 -13.19 -0.42 -1.32
N GLY A 211 -12.05 -0.60 -0.65
CA GLY A 211 -11.80 0.08 0.62
C GLY A 211 -11.61 1.59 0.48
N ASN A 212 -10.87 2.04 -0.54
CA ASN A 212 -10.64 3.47 -0.77
C ASN A 212 -11.88 4.22 -1.28
N ASP A 213 -12.81 3.54 -1.95
CA ASP A 213 -14.10 4.10 -2.34
C ASP A 213 -14.87 4.59 -1.10
N VAL A 214 -14.71 3.96 0.06
CA VAL A 214 -15.30 4.47 1.33
C VAL A 214 -14.73 5.85 1.67
N LEU A 215 -13.41 6.03 1.57
CA LEU A 215 -12.76 7.31 1.86
C LEU A 215 -13.17 8.39 0.86
N PHE A 216 -13.15 8.08 -0.43
CA PHE A 216 -13.35 9.09 -1.49
C PHE A 216 -14.82 9.34 -1.81
N LYS A 217 -15.66 8.31 -1.78
CA LYS A 217 -17.08 8.42 -2.13
C LYS A 217 -17.97 8.72 -0.92
N ASP A 218 -17.74 8.09 0.23
CA ASP A 218 -18.62 8.28 1.40
C ASP A 218 -18.12 9.44 2.27
N GLU A 219 -16.83 9.46 2.61
CA GLU A 219 -16.24 10.47 3.50
C GLU A 219 -15.76 11.72 2.74
N LYS A 220 -15.68 11.68 1.40
CA LYS A 220 -15.20 12.79 0.55
C LYS A 220 -13.81 13.31 0.95
N VAL A 221 -12.93 12.39 1.36
CA VAL A 221 -11.53 12.69 1.66
C VAL A 221 -10.85 13.25 0.41
N GLN A 222 -10.10 14.33 0.57
CA GLN A 222 -9.34 14.94 -0.51
C GLN A 222 -7.93 14.33 -0.58
N VAL A 223 -7.43 14.11 -1.79
CA VAL A 223 -6.06 13.64 -1.99
C VAL A 223 -5.44 14.37 -3.17
N ASP A 224 -4.33 15.06 -2.88
CA ASP A 224 -3.56 15.81 -3.86
C ASP A 224 -2.56 14.90 -4.59
N ARG A 225 -1.94 13.97 -3.85
CA ARG A 225 -0.90 13.09 -4.39
C ARG A 225 -0.84 11.74 -3.68
N ILE A 226 -0.70 10.67 -4.45
CA ILE A 226 -0.45 9.33 -3.94
C ILE A 226 0.85 8.78 -4.54
N THR A 227 1.78 8.37 -3.66
CA THR A 227 3.05 7.79 -4.08
C THR A 227 2.98 6.25 -4.01
N GLY A 228 3.12 5.57 -5.15
CA GLY A 228 3.16 4.13 -5.26
C GLY A 228 4.58 3.56 -5.11
N HIS A 229 4.71 2.44 -4.40
CA HIS A 229 5.95 1.65 -4.33
C HIS A 229 5.67 0.15 -4.23
N GLY A 230 6.66 -0.67 -4.58
CA GLY A 230 6.56 -2.13 -4.57
C GLY A 230 6.58 -2.77 -5.96
N GLY A 231 6.42 -4.10 -5.99
CA GLY A 231 6.61 -4.93 -7.18
C GLY A 231 5.68 -4.58 -8.34
N LEU A 232 4.45 -4.12 -8.05
CA LEU A 232 3.47 -3.74 -9.08
C LEU A 232 3.96 -2.57 -9.97
N PHE A 233 4.81 -1.70 -9.43
CA PHE A 233 5.28 -0.49 -10.11
C PHE A 233 6.61 -0.66 -10.85
N LYS A 234 7.18 -1.87 -10.87
CA LYS A 234 8.46 -2.13 -11.56
C LYS A 234 8.39 -1.90 -13.07
N THR A 235 7.27 -2.25 -13.71
CA THR A 235 7.03 -1.91 -15.12
C THR A 235 6.54 -0.48 -15.19
N LYS A 236 7.42 0.41 -15.66
CA LYS A 236 7.17 1.86 -15.76
C LYS A 236 5.82 2.15 -16.42
N GLY A 237 5.02 2.99 -15.78
CA GLY A 237 3.76 3.50 -16.30
C GLY A 237 2.54 2.58 -16.20
N VAL A 238 2.72 1.25 -16.19
CA VAL A 238 1.58 0.32 -16.18
C VAL A 238 0.89 0.30 -14.83
N GLY A 239 1.60 -0.11 -13.75
CA GLY A 239 1.01 -0.21 -12.42
C GLY A 239 0.44 1.12 -11.92
N GLN A 240 1.11 2.23 -12.25
CA GLN A 240 0.65 3.59 -11.97
C GLN A 240 -0.69 3.88 -12.64
N ARG A 241 -0.82 3.61 -13.95
CA ARG A 241 -2.06 3.86 -14.70
C ARG A 241 -3.22 3.00 -14.18
N ILE A 242 -2.95 1.73 -13.86
CA ILE A 242 -3.96 0.83 -13.29
C ILE A 242 -4.45 1.33 -11.93
N LEU A 243 -3.53 1.67 -11.02
CA LEU A 243 -3.90 2.18 -9.70
C LEU A 243 -4.58 3.56 -9.80
N ALA A 244 -4.08 4.46 -10.65
CA ALA A 244 -4.67 5.77 -10.87
C ALA A 244 -6.13 5.65 -11.31
N ALA A 245 -6.43 4.72 -12.22
CA ALA A 245 -7.80 4.44 -12.64
C ALA A 245 -8.66 3.88 -11.50
N ALA A 246 -8.08 3.01 -10.67
CA ALA A 246 -8.79 2.38 -9.55
C ALA A 246 -9.26 3.41 -8.51
N ILE A 247 -8.40 4.36 -8.14
CA ILE A 247 -8.67 5.33 -7.07
C ILE A 247 -9.05 6.73 -7.57
N ASN A 248 -9.03 6.94 -8.88
CA ASN A 248 -9.33 8.22 -9.53
C ASN A 248 -8.45 9.39 -9.03
N SER A 249 -7.15 9.11 -8.81
CA SER A 249 -6.17 10.12 -8.38
C SER A 249 -4.83 9.91 -9.09
N PRO A 250 -4.02 10.98 -9.26
CA PRO A 250 -2.67 10.84 -9.81
C PRO A 250 -1.77 9.95 -8.95
N ILE A 251 -0.99 9.09 -9.61
CA ILE A 251 -0.02 8.20 -8.95
C ILE A 251 1.40 8.56 -9.37
N SER A 252 2.21 8.89 -8.37
CA SER A 252 3.65 9.12 -8.53
C SER A 252 4.46 7.91 -8.11
N VAL A 253 5.59 7.66 -8.78
CA VAL A 253 6.59 6.67 -8.33
C VAL A 253 7.94 7.34 -8.18
N MET A 254 8.67 6.97 -7.13
CA MET A 254 10.00 7.51 -6.81
C MET A 254 11.05 6.39 -6.88
N GLU A 255 12.23 6.68 -7.42
CA GLU A 255 13.32 5.69 -7.52
C GLU A 255 13.78 5.17 -6.16
N THR A 256 13.76 6.03 -5.13
CA THR A 256 14.21 5.72 -3.77
C THR A 256 13.16 4.99 -2.91
N ALA A 257 11.90 4.91 -3.37
CA ALA A 257 10.83 4.28 -2.60
C ALA A 257 11.01 2.75 -2.47
N GLY A 258 11.92 2.14 -3.25
CA GLY A 258 12.26 0.73 -3.18
C GLY A 258 13.00 0.30 -1.90
N GLU A 259 13.67 1.24 -1.22
CA GLU A 259 14.42 0.97 0.02
C GLU A 259 13.52 0.86 1.27
N GLY A 260 12.23 1.18 1.12
CA GLY A 260 11.17 0.89 2.10
C GLY A 260 11.40 1.51 3.49
N GLY A 261 11.02 0.75 4.53
CA GLY A 261 11.04 1.24 5.92
C GLY A 261 12.43 1.58 6.47
N ALA A 262 13.48 0.90 5.98
CA ALA A 262 14.86 1.21 6.39
C ALA A 262 15.29 2.62 5.97
N TRP A 263 14.87 3.06 4.79
CA TRP A 263 15.07 4.44 4.35
C TRP A 263 14.23 5.42 5.17
N GLY A 264 12.96 5.07 5.44
CA GLY A 264 12.08 5.88 6.27
C GLY A 264 12.63 6.18 7.67
N ILE A 265 13.13 5.16 8.37
CA ILE A 265 13.71 5.36 9.71
C ILE A 265 15.05 6.13 9.66
N ALA A 266 15.85 5.95 8.60
CA ALA A 266 17.05 6.75 8.38
C ALA A 266 16.73 8.23 8.17
N LEU A 267 15.63 8.55 7.47
CA LEU A 267 15.14 9.91 7.31
C LEU A 267 14.63 10.51 8.63
N LEU A 268 13.96 9.74 9.48
CA LEU A 268 13.54 10.18 10.81
C LEU A 268 14.73 10.44 11.74
N ALA A 269 15.75 9.58 11.69
CA ALA A 269 17.01 9.81 12.40
C ALA A 269 17.72 11.07 11.88
N GLY A 270 17.77 11.24 10.54
CA GLY A 270 18.29 12.44 9.89
C GLY A 270 17.52 13.70 10.28
N TYR A 271 16.20 13.64 10.38
CA TYR A 271 15.34 14.73 10.82
C TYR A 271 15.68 15.16 12.25
N LEU A 272 15.90 14.23 13.17
CA LEU A 272 16.33 14.55 14.55
C LEU A 272 17.64 15.36 14.58
N ILE A 273 18.65 14.97 13.79
CA ILE A 273 20.01 15.51 13.91
C ILE A 273 20.34 16.65 12.92
N HIS A 274 19.56 16.80 11.84
CA HIS A 274 19.84 17.77 10.77
C HIS A 274 18.77 18.87 10.65
N ASN A 275 17.67 18.83 11.42
CA ASN A 275 16.63 19.85 11.40
C ASN A 275 16.97 21.11 12.23
N ASN A 276 18.09 21.75 11.89
CA ASN A 276 18.56 22.97 12.57
C ASN A 276 17.58 24.15 12.47
N GLU A 277 16.77 24.17 11.41
CA GLU A 277 15.76 25.20 11.13
C GLU A 277 14.44 24.97 11.88
N LYS A 278 14.30 23.87 12.64
CA LYS A 278 13.07 23.49 13.36
C LYS A 278 11.84 23.46 12.45
N LEU A 279 12.02 22.95 11.23
CA LEU A 279 10.93 22.71 10.29
C LEU A 279 10.01 21.61 10.83
N SER A 280 8.74 21.60 10.39
CA SER A 280 7.88 20.43 10.56
C SER A 280 8.47 19.22 9.79
N LEU A 281 8.04 18.00 10.14
CA LEU A 281 8.49 16.79 9.43
C LEU A 281 8.16 16.90 7.93
N ALA A 282 6.92 17.27 7.60
CA ALA A 282 6.50 17.48 6.21
C ALA A 282 7.37 18.51 5.47
N ASP A 283 7.65 19.66 6.08
CA ASP A 283 8.47 20.69 5.44
C ASP A 283 9.95 20.28 5.29
N TYR A 284 10.48 19.52 6.25
CA TYR A 284 11.83 18.99 6.15
C TYR A 284 11.94 17.99 4.99
N LEU A 285 10.99 17.06 4.88
CA LEU A 285 10.94 16.10 3.78
C LEU A 285 10.81 16.82 2.43
N ASP A 286 9.89 17.77 2.30
CA ASP A 286 9.67 18.51 1.06
C ASP A 286 10.88 19.36 0.64
N LYS A 287 11.50 20.08 1.59
CA LYS A 287 12.53 21.11 1.28
C LYS A 287 13.96 20.60 1.35
N LYS A 288 14.25 19.59 2.16
CA LYS A 288 15.62 19.14 2.42
C LYS A 288 15.92 17.75 1.86
N VAL A 289 14.92 16.85 1.86
CA VAL A 289 15.12 15.46 1.43
C VAL A 289 14.72 15.26 -0.02
N PHE A 290 13.50 15.63 -0.38
CA PHE A 290 12.89 15.36 -1.68
C PHE A 290 12.83 16.58 -2.58
N ALA A 291 13.59 17.64 -2.30
CA ALA A 291 13.55 18.96 -2.94
C ALA A 291 13.46 18.92 -4.48
N GLY A 292 12.24 18.90 -5.02
CA GLY A 292 11.95 18.83 -6.46
C GLY A 292 11.95 17.42 -7.08
N ASN A 293 12.21 16.36 -6.32
CA ASN A 293 12.09 14.98 -6.77
C ASN A 293 10.68 14.44 -6.47
N THR A 294 9.70 14.83 -7.28
CA THR A 294 8.30 14.39 -7.13
C THR A 294 8.01 13.04 -7.77
N GLY A 295 9.03 12.41 -8.38
CA GLY A 295 8.86 11.19 -9.15
C GLY A 295 8.20 11.41 -10.50
N VAL A 296 7.87 10.30 -11.17
CA VAL A 296 7.09 10.30 -12.42
C VAL A 296 5.64 10.11 -12.06
N GLU A 297 4.79 11.09 -12.40
CA GLU A 297 3.36 11.08 -12.13
C GLU A 297 2.55 10.64 -13.34
N ILE A 298 1.50 9.85 -13.11
CA ILE A 298 0.48 9.51 -14.11
C ILE A 298 -0.89 9.81 -13.54
N ALA A 299 -1.61 10.72 -14.22
CA ALA A 299 -3.01 10.99 -13.96
C ALA A 299 -3.91 9.94 -14.66
N PRO A 300 -5.05 9.56 -14.06
CA PRO A 300 -6.00 8.67 -14.70
C PRO A 300 -6.68 9.35 -15.90
N THR A 301 -7.05 8.55 -16.89
CA THR A 301 -7.94 9.00 -17.97
C THR A 301 -9.40 8.75 -17.59
N VAL A 302 -10.32 9.56 -18.11
CA VAL A 302 -11.77 9.37 -17.88
C VAL A 302 -12.23 7.99 -18.34
N GLU A 303 -11.66 7.50 -19.45
CA GLU A 303 -11.97 6.18 -20.00
C GLU A 303 -11.52 5.04 -19.06
N ASP A 304 -10.29 5.10 -18.54
CA ASP A 304 -9.79 4.07 -17.64
C ASP A 304 -10.56 4.04 -16.31
N VAL A 305 -10.95 5.20 -15.77
CA VAL A 305 -11.77 5.29 -14.55
C VAL A 305 -13.14 4.69 -14.78
N ALA A 306 -13.82 5.06 -15.87
CA ALA A 306 -15.12 4.51 -16.21
C ALA A 306 -15.06 2.99 -16.47
N GLY A 307 -13.99 2.52 -17.12
CA GLY A 307 -13.72 1.10 -17.33
C GLY A 307 -13.53 0.34 -16.01
N PHE A 308 -12.71 0.86 -15.10
CA PHE A 308 -12.50 0.26 -13.79
C PHE A 308 -13.80 0.26 -12.97
N ASP A 309 -14.56 1.36 -12.96
CA ASP A 309 -15.84 1.43 -12.26
C ASP A 309 -16.84 0.39 -12.81
N LYS A 310 -16.88 0.16 -14.13
CA LYS A 310 -17.72 -0.92 -14.70
C LYS A 310 -17.22 -2.32 -14.30
N TYR A 311 -15.91 -2.53 -14.30
CA TYR A 311 -15.29 -3.78 -13.86
C TYR A 311 -15.60 -4.06 -12.39
N ILE A 312 -15.46 -3.06 -11.50
CA ILE A 312 -15.61 -3.29 -10.06
C ILE A 312 -17.05 -3.60 -9.65
N GLU A 313 -18.04 -3.03 -10.35
CA GLU A 313 -19.45 -3.36 -10.11
C GLU A 313 -19.74 -4.82 -10.48
N SER A 314 -19.19 -5.29 -11.61
CA SER A 314 -19.30 -6.70 -12.02
C SER A 314 -18.55 -7.64 -11.07
N TYR A 315 -17.36 -7.22 -10.62
CA TYR A 315 -16.55 -7.93 -9.62
C TYR A 315 -17.31 -8.09 -8.29
N LYS A 316 -17.89 -7.01 -7.75
CA LYS A 316 -18.68 -7.07 -6.50
C LYS A 316 -19.90 -7.97 -6.65
N ALA A 317 -20.62 -7.88 -7.77
CA ALA A 317 -21.78 -8.72 -8.05
C ALA A 317 -21.43 -10.22 -8.14
N GLY A 318 -20.21 -10.53 -8.60
CA GLY A 318 -19.72 -11.90 -8.76
C GLY A 318 -19.09 -12.52 -7.52
N LEU A 319 -18.93 -11.82 -6.39
CA LEU A 319 -18.30 -12.35 -5.17
C LEU A 319 -18.98 -13.62 -4.62
N ALA A 320 -20.24 -13.87 -4.98
CA ALA A 320 -20.92 -15.12 -4.64
C ALA A 320 -20.26 -16.36 -5.29
N ILE A 321 -19.62 -16.18 -6.45
CA ILE A 321 -18.89 -17.25 -7.16
C ILE A 321 -17.65 -17.65 -6.35
N GLU A 322 -16.91 -16.68 -5.86
CA GLU A 322 -15.73 -16.88 -5.02
C GLU A 322 -16.09 -17.62 -3.72
N LYS A 323 -17.18 -17.20 -3.05
CA LYS A 323 -17.70 -17.89 -1.85
C LYS A 323 -18.04 -19.36 -2.14
N ALA A 324 -18.72 -19.62 -3.26
CA ALA A 324 -19.03 -20.98 -3.67
C ALA A 324 -17.75 -21.79 -3.99
N ALA A 325 -16.74 -21.18 -4.59
CA ALA A 325 -15.46 -21.83 -4.83
C ALA A 325 -14.79 -22.25 -3.51
N VAL A 326 -14.78 -21.39 -2.49
CA VAL A 326 -14.26 -21.71 -1.15
C VAL A 326 -14.99 -22.90 -0.52
N GLU A 327 -16.32 -22.94 -0.61
CA GLU A 327 -17.14 -24.02 -0.04
C GLU A 327 -16.93 -25.38 -0.73
N ASN A 328 -16.71 -25.37 -2.06
CA ASN A 328 -16.68 -26.58 -2.88
C ASN A 328 -15.27 -27.07 -3.20
N LYS A 329 -14.27 -26.19 -3.20
CA LYS A 329 -12.84 -26.50 -3.39
C LYS A 329 -12.10 -26.33 -2.06
N LYS A 330 -12.08 -27.40 -1.29
CA LYS A 330 -11.23 -27.55 -0.10
C LYS A 330 -9.77 -27.82 -0.48
#